data_AF-A0A3D4RQU1-F1
#
_entry.id   AF-A0A3D4RQU1-F1
#
_cell.length_a   1.000
_cell.length_b   1.000
_cell.length_c   1.000
_cell.angle_alpha   90.00
_cell.angle_beta   90.00
_cell.angle_gamma   90.00
#
_symmetry.space_group_name_H-M   'P 1'
#
loop_
_entity.id
_entity.type
_entity.pdbx_description
1 polymer ?
#
loop_
_entity_poly.entity_id
_entity_poly.type
_entity_poly.pdbx_seq_one_letter_code
_entity_poly.pdbx_strand_id
1 'polypeptide(L)'
;MSAFKKVKAPERLLWKQRGGAVVFLESEDDYEIIAKRWFFDEGADVLFEPADRHEPDTGGGGCEAVIALVEGARADGVAAFGLVDRDLLLGRHNWVLWWQEADDEFLAARPHGDNIRVLLRWELENYLLDPEAMAEVANDDALTSSQTGDSMVDTCLACADELKDKSAATVVAKTANQRSPNPGFGCNPLKRSSQLKADLVGHLTNLRIPNPGPALDKERAKIEPFDRPSASPRQRWERLTRMLDGKAALKYLSHAGPVRFDEHRGFLARRIREAGKVPSDIRKQIEDFKLAAR
;
A
#
# COMPACT_ATOMS: atom_id res chain seq x y z
N MET A 1 12.51 20.74 -16.10
CA MET A 1 12.39 20.23 -17.49
C MET A 1 10.98 19.71 -17.65
N SER A 2 10.29 20.15 -18.72
CA SER A 2 8.84 19.99 -18.88
C SER A 2 8.41 18.53 -18.99
N ALA A 3 7.33 18.16 -18.28
CA ALA A 3 6.66 16.86 -18.31
C ALA A 3 6.21 16.41 -19.72
N PHE A 4 6.31 17.31 -20.71
CA PHE A 4 5.97 17.10 -22.12
C PHE A 4 6.70 15.94 -22.84
N LYS A 5 7.74 15.32 -22.29
CA LYS A 5 8.52 14.25 -22.97
C LYS A 5 8.18 12.81 -22.58
N LYS A 6 7.35 12.57 -21.55
CA LYS A 6 7.22 11.22 -20.96
C LYS A 6 6.21 10.31 -21.66
N VAL A 7 5.06 10.85 -22.08
CA VAL A 7 4.04 10.10 -22.84
C VAL A 7 4.15 10.43 -24.33
N LYS A 8 4.12 9.42 -25.22
CA LYS A 8 4.22 9.64 -26.67
C LYS A 8 2.94 10.31 -27.22
N ALA A 9 3.08 11.22 -28.19
CA ALA A 9 1.94 11.96 -28.75
C ALA A 9 0.77 11.08 -29.29
N PRO A 10 1.01 9.93 -29.95
CA PRO A 10 -0.06 9.03 -30.39
C PRO A 10 -0.88 8.45 -29.24
N GLU A 11 -0.23 8.16 -28.12
CA GLU A 11 -0.86 7.56 -26.93
C GLU A 11 -1.79 8.57 -26.24
N ARG A 12 -1.37 9.84 -26.16
CA ARG A 12 -2.23 10.92 -25.67
C ARG A 12 -3.45 11.15 -26.54
N LEU A 13 -3.29 11.05 -27.86
CA LEU A 13 -4.40 11.17 -28.80
C LEU A 13 -5.39 10.01 -28.61
N LEU A 14 -4.88 8.80 -28.40
CA LEU A 14 -5.69 7.62 -28.11
C LEU A 14 -6.50 7.80 -26.83
N TRP A 15 -5.89 8.30 -25.75
CA TRP A 15 -6.60 8.57 -24.49
C TRP A 15 -7.74 9.59 -24.67
N LYS A 16 -7.48 10.67 -25.41
CA LYS A 16 -8.53 11.66 -25.72
C LYS A 16 -9.68 11.08 -26.55
N GLN A 17 -9.35 10.29 -27.57
CA GLN A 17 -10.34 9.72 -28.49
C GLN A 17 -11.18 8.64 -27.83
N ARG A 18 -10.59 7.85 -26.93
CA ARG A 18 -11.30 6.86 -26.13
C ARG A 18 -12.39 7.50 -25.27
N GLY A 19 -12.08 8.65 -24.68
CA GLY A 19 -12.90 9.23 -23.61
C GLY A 19 -12.81 8.42 -22.31
N GLY A 20 -13.59 8.81 -21.30
CA GLY A 20 -13.57 8.18 -19.98
C GLY A 20 -12.33 8.54 -19.14
N ALA A 21 -12.23 7.92 -17.97
CA ALA A 21 -11.15 8.20 -17.03
C ALA A 21 -9.86 7.46 -17.44
N VAL A 22 -8.72 8.14 -17.34
CA VAL A 22 -7.39 7.51 -17.34
C VAL A 22 -6.83 7.55 -15.92
N VAL A 23 -6.57 6.40 -15.31
CA VAL A 23 -6.10 6.28 -13.93
C VAL A 23 -4.66 5.75 -13.93
N PHE A 24 -3.73 6.58 -13.50
CA PHE A 24 -2.33 6.20 -13.34
C PHE A 24 -2.09 5.52 -11.99
N LEU A 25 -1.33 4.43 -12.02
CA LEU A 25 -0.93 3.62 -10.87
C LEU A 25 0.60 3.65 -10.71
N GLU A 26 1.14 3.44 -9.51
CA GLU A 26 2.58 3.68 -9.28
C GLU A 26 3.50 2.71 -10.01
N SER A 27 3.05 1.47 -10.20
CA SER A 27 3.85 0.39 -10.76
C SER A 27 3.03 -0.63 -11.58
N GLU A 28 3.74 -1.48 -12.34
CA GLU A 28 3.13 -2.64 -13.01
C GLU A 28 2.46 -3.60 -12.01
N ASP A 29 3.05 -3.79 -10.81
CA ASP A 29 2.46 -4.63 -9.75
C ASP A 29 1.09 -4.10 -9.31
N ASP A 30 0.96 -2.78 -9.14
CA ASP A 30 -0.32 -2.14 -8.79
C ASP A 30 -1.34 -2.30 -9.91
N TYR A 31 -0.88 -2.18 -11.16
CA TYR A 31 -1.70 -2.44 -12.33
C TYR A 31 -2.18 -3.89 -12.38
N GLU A 32 -1.36 -4.86 -12.01
CA GLU A 32 -1.79 -6.26 -11.94
C GLU A 32 -2.91 -6.45 -10.92
N ILE A 33 -2.80 -5.84 -9.74
CA ILE A 33 -3.79 -5.98 -8.68
C ILE A 33 -5.08 -5.20 -9.01
N ILE A 34 -4.96 -3.90 -9.27
CA ILE A 34 -6.12 -3.02 -9.46
C ILE A 34 -6.77 -3.31 -10.80
N ALA A 35 -6.03 -3.20 -11.91
CA ALA A 35 -6.61 -3.29 -13.24
C ALA A 35 -6.90 -4.74 -13.65
N LYS A 36 -5.92 -5.65 -13.51
CA LYS A 36 -6.10 -7.03 -14.00
C LYS A 36 -6.91 -7.92 -13.05
N ARG A 37 -6.98 -7.63 -11.74
CA ARG A 37 -7.73 -8.47 -10.78
C ARG A 37 -9.01 -7.82 -10.26
N TRP A 38 -8.96 -6.58 -9.78
CA TRP A 38 -10.13 -5.98 -9.12
C TRP A 38 -11.12 -5.32 -10.08
N PHE A 39 -10.63 -4.67 -11.13
CA PHE A 39 -11.43 -3.82 -12.03
C PHE A 39 -11.26 -4.18 -13.51
N PHE A 40 -11.01 -5.45 -13.83
CA PHE A 40 -10.80 -5.93 -15.20
C PHE A 40 -12.01 -5.72 -16.11
N ASP A 41 -13.20 -5.57 -15.52
CA ASP A 41 -14.49 -5.38 -16.18
C ASP A 41 -14.87 -3.90 -16.40
N GLU A 42 -14.06 -2.95 -15.93
CA GLU A 42 -14.34 -1.49 -16.04
C GLU A 42 -13.87 -0.86 -17.36
N GLY A 43 -13.21 -1.63 -18.24
CA GLY A 43 -12.39 -1.13 -19.37
C GLY A 43 -13.09 -0.19 -20.38
N ALA A 44 -14.42 -0.13 -20.38
CA ALA A 44 -15.18 0.84 -21.17
C ALA A 44 -15.17 2.25 -20.57
N ASP A 45 -15.22 2.36 -19.25
CA ASP A 45 -15.31 3.64 -18.52
C ASP A 45 -13.95 4.11 -18.00
N VAL A 46 -13.05 3.18 -17.66
CA VAL A 46 -11.74 3.46 -17.04
C VAL A 46 -10.61 2.75 -17.78
N LEU A 47 -9.56 3.49 -18.10
CA LEU A 47 -8.29 2.96 -18.56
C LEU A 47 -7.28 3.09 -17.42
N PHE A 48 -6.64 1.98 -17.06
CA PHE A 48 -5.57 1.98 -16.06
C PHE A 48 -4.22 1.94 -16.76
N GLU A 49 -3.27 2.77 -16.31
CA GLU A 49 -1.90 2.79 -16.84
C GLU A 49 -0.89 2.81 -15.69
N PRO A 50 0.09 1.90 -15.64
CA PRO A 50 1.17 2.00 -14.67
C PRO A 50 2.18 3.07 -15.10
N ALA A 51 2.65 3.85 -14.13
CA ALA A 51 3.53 4.99 -14.38
C ALA A 51 4.91 4.59 -14.90
N ASP A 52 5.38 3.40 -14.53
CA ASP A 52 6.70 2.88 -14.90
C ASP A 52 6.87 2.61 -16.41
N ARG A 53 5.78 2.30 -17.12
CA ARG A 53 5.79 2.14 -18.59
C ARG A 53 6.18 3.41 -19.34
N HIS A 54 5.97 4.59 -18.74
CA HIS A 54 6.22 5.87 -19.39
C HIS A 54 7.61 6.44 -19.05
N GLU A 55 8.39 5.76 -18.21
CA GLU A 55 9.73 6.16 -17.81
C GLU A 55 10.70 4.97 -17.63
N PRO A 56 10.86 4.10 -18.64
CA PRO A 56 11.65 2.87 -18.53
C PRO A 56 13.15 3.11 -18.26
N ASP A 57 13.69 4.26 -18.69
CA ASP A 57 15.14 4.55 -18.64
C ASP A 57 15.59 5.26 -17.35
N THR A 58 14.67 5.74 -16.52
CA THR A 58 14.96 6.46 -15.25
C THR A 58 14.65 5.62 -14.01
N GLY A 59 14.24 4.36 -14.20
CA GLY A 59 13.60 3.57 -13.14
C GLY A 59 12.27 4.19 -12.71
N GLY A 60 11.60 4.88 -13.65
CA GLY A 60 10.42 5.68 -13.35
C GLY A 60 9.24 4.81 -12.99
N GLY A 61 8.34 5.41 -12.23
CA GLY A 61 7.38 4.74 -11.38
C GLY A 61 7.27 5.51 -10.08
N GLY A 62 6.37 5.07 -9.19
CA GLY A 62 6.15 5.72 -7.91
C GLY A 62 5.23 6.95 -7.97
N CYS A 63 4.85 7.43 -6.78
CA CYS A 63 3.94 8.55 -6.60
C CYS A 63 4.30 9.83 -7.42
N GLU A 64 5.58 10.23 -7.48
CA GLU A 64 5.99 11.43 -8.22
C GLU A 64 5.77 11.29 -9.74
N ALA A 65 5.96 10.09 -10.29
CA ALA A 65 5.70 9.82 -11.70
C ALA A 65 4.18 9.88 -11.98
N VAL A 66 3.36 9.29 -11.12
CA VAL A 66 1.89 9.38 -11.20
C VAL A 66 1.44 10.84 -11.20
N ILE A 67 1.91 11.64 -10.24
CA ILE A 67 1.55 13.07 -10.14
C ILE A 67 1.89 13.82 -11.44
N ALA A 68 3.11 13.64 -11.96
CA ALA A 68 3.56 14.30 -13.18
C ALA A 68 2.77 13.85 -14.43
N LEU A 69 2.40 12.57 -14.52
CA LEU A 69 1.58 12.02 -15.61
C LEU A 69 0.17 12.58 -15.59
N VAL A 70 -0.46 12.65 -14.41
CA VAL A 70 -1.79 13.26 -14.23
C VAL A 70 -1.77 14.71 -14.67
N GLU A 71 -0.82 15.52 -14.16
CA GLU A 71 -0.70 16.93 -14.52
C GLU A 71 -0.51 17.12 -16.04
N GLY A 72 0.39 16.34 -16.65
CA GLY A 72 0.65 16.40 -18.08
C GLY A 72 -0.57 16.02 -18.94
N ALA A 73 -1.23 14.90 -18.61
CA ALA A 73 -2.39 14.42 -19.35
C ALA A 73 -3.58 15.40 -19.24
N ARG A 74 -3.79 15.99 -18.06
CA ARG A 74 -4.84 16.99 -17.85
C ARG A 74 -4.56 18.31 -18.55
N ALA A 75 -3.31 18.76 -18.60
CA ALA A 75 -2.92 19.93 -19.38
C ALA A 75 -3.24 19.75 -20.88
N ASP A 76 -3.22 18.49 -21.34
CA ASP A 76 -3.63 18.14 -22.69
C ASP A 76 -5.15 17.97 -22.83
N GLY A 77 -5.96 18.03 -21.77
CA GLY A 77 -7.42 17.87 -21.83
C GLY A 77 -7.90 16.42 -21.74
N VAL A 78 -7.08 15.51 -21.20
CA VAL A 78 -7.49 14.15 -20.84
C VAL A 78 -8.09 14.16 -19.42
N ALA A 79 -9.17 13.42 -19.19
CA ALA A 79 -9.72 13.18 -17.86
C ALA A 79 -8.84 12.20 -17.08
N ALA A 80 -7.69 12.70 -16.62
CA ALA A 80 -6.68 11.88 -15.96
C ALA A 80 -6.72 12.02 -14.43
N PHE A 81 -6.44 10.90 -13.76
CA PHE A 81 -6.46 10.72 -12.31
C PHE A 81 -5.31 9.81 -11.87
N GLY A 82 -4.99 9.81 -10.58
CA GLY A 82 -3.92 8.98 -10.01
C GLY A 82 -4.30 8.36 -8.68
N LEU A 83 -3.85 7.12 -8.47
CA LEU A 83 -3.81 6.46 -7.17
C LEU A 83 -2.35 6.34 -6.72
N VAL A 84 -2.09 6.75 -5.49
CA VAL A 84 -0.75 6.74 -4.90
C VAL A 84 -0.78 6.19 -3.48
N ASP A 85 0.26 5.48 -3.08
CA ASP A 85 0.44 4.94 -1.74
C ASP A 85 0.49 6.06 -0.69
N ARG A 86 0.11 5.74 0.55
CA ARG A 86 0.15 6.70 1.67
C ARG A 86 1.57 7.06 2.07
N ASP A 87 2.55 6.21 1.77
CA ASP A 87 3.96 6.42 2.08
C ASP A 87 4.60 7.63 1.35
N LEU A 88 3.96 8.15 0.30
CA LEU A 88 4.18 9.49 -0.25
C LEU A 88 4.18 10.57 0.84
N LEU A 89 3.23 10.51 1.77
CA LEU A 89 3.12 11.48 2.87
C LEU A 89 4.29 11.36 3.84
N LEU A 90 4.77 10.14 4.07
CA LEU A 90 5.97 9.85 4.84
C LEU A 90 7.21 10.43 4.15
N GLY A 91 7.35 10.23 2.84
CA GLY A 91 8.45 10.79 2.04
C GLY A 91 8.46 12.32 1.97
N ARG A 92 7.28 12.95 1.96
CA ARG A 92 7.11 14.42 1.95
C ARG A 92 6.99 15.05 3.34
N HIS A 93 7.16 14.28 4.41
CA HIS A 93 7.11 14.74 5.80
C HIS A 93 5.77 15.42 6.17
N ASN A 94 4.67 15.01 5.53
CA ASN A 94 3.32 15.46 5.87
C ASN A 94 2.81 14.69 7.10
N TRP A 95 3.43 14.95 8.26
CA TRP A 95 3.23 14.19 9.49
C TRP A 95 1.80 14.27 10.04
N VAL A 96 1.13 15.40 9.86
CA VAL A 96 -0.25 15.59 10.33
C VAL A 96 -1.18 14.62 9.61
N LEU A 97 -1.10 14.56 8.29
CA LEU A 97 -1.96 13.66 7.52
C LEU A 97 -1.48 12.21 7.57
N TRP A 98 -0.17 11.98 7.60
CA TRP A 98 0.41 10.64 7.76
C TRP A 98 -0.11 9.92 9.00
N TRP A 99 -0.29 10.63 10.12
CA TRP A 99 -0.81 10.07 11.37
C TRP A 99 -2.32 10.24 11.57
N GLN A 100 -3.07 10.71 10.57
CA GLN A 100 -4.52 10.87 10.68
C GLN A 100 -5.21 9.50 10.78
N GLU A 101 -5.93 9.28 11.89
CA GLU A 101 -6.57 8.01 12.26
C GLU A 101 -8.03 7.90 11.80
N ALA A 102 -8.69 9.04 11.59
CA ALA A 102 -10.07 9.10 11.12
C ALA A 102 -10.09 9.02 9.60
N ASP A 103 -10.60 7.90 9.08
CA ASP A 103 -10.60 7.59 7.65
C ASP A 103 -11.32 8.68 6.84
N ASP A 104 -12.43 9.23 7.34
CA ASP A 104 -13.17 10.31 6.66
C ASP A 104 -12.37 11.63 6.60
N GLU A 105 -11.68 11.99 7.68
CA GLU A 105 -10.82 13.18 7.70
C GLU A 105 -9.62 13.01 6.76
N PHE A 106 -9.03 11.82 6.74
CA PHE A 106 -7.92 11.49 5.85
C PHE A 106 -8.33 11.60 4.38
N LEU A 107 -9.45 10.97 4.01
CA LEU A 107 -9.95 10.96 2.62
C LEU A 107 -10.41 12.35 2.16
N ALA A 108 -10.91 13.19 3.06
CA ALA A 108 -11.33 14.55 2.75
C ALA A 108 -10.15 15.52 2.51
N ALA A 109 -8.98 15.25 3.12
CA ALA A 109 -7.85 16.19 3.08
C ALA A 109 -7.23 16.41 1.69
N ARG A 110 -7.37 15.43 0.77
CA ARG A 110 -6.95 15.52 -0.65
C ARG A 110 -5.67 16.35 -0.88
N PRO A 111 -4.52 15.93 -0.33
CA PRO A 111 -3.29 16.75 -0.29
C PRO A 111 -2.71 17.09 -1.68
N HIS A 112 -3.16 16.40 -2.72
CA HIS A 112 -2.76 16.60 -4.12
C HIS A 112 -3.94 17.04 -5.02
N GLY A 113 -4.95 17.66 -4.41
CA GLY A 113 -6.13 18.15 -5.10
C GLY A 113 -7.09 17.05 -5.55
N ASP A 114 -7.99 17.40 -6.46
CA ASP A 114 -9.13 16.53 -6.79
C ASP A 114 -8.80 15.37 -7.73
N ASN A 115 -7.64 15.37 -8.37
CA ASN A 115 -7.30 14.38 -9.41
C ASN A 115 -6.37 13.26 -8.92
N ILE A 116 -5.76 13.42 -7.75
CA ILE A 116 -4.88 12.41 -7.16
C ILE A 116 -5.50 11.95 -5.84
N ARG A 117 -5.58 10.65 -5.63
CA ARG A 117 -6.08 10.04 -4.39
C ARG A 117 -4.95 9.25 -3.75
N VAL A 118 -4.69 9.59 -2.50
CA VAL A 118 -3.78 8.83 -1.64
C VAL A 118 -4.56 7.67 -1.04
N LEU A 119 -3.99 6.46 -1.09
CA LEU A 119 -4.58 5.29 -0.47
C LEU A 119 -4.74 5.50 1.04
N LEU A 120 -5.79 4.90 1.60
CA LEU A 120 -6.08 5.01 3.02
C LEU A 120 -5.07 4.22 3.86
N ARG A 121 -4.58 3.08 3.33
CA ARG A 121 -3.55 2.25 3.95
C ARG A 121 -2.16 2.64 3.45
N TRP A 122 -1.13 2.25 4.21
CA TRP A 122 0.27 2.57 3.96
C TRP A 122 0.65 2.40 2.48
N GLU A 123 0.36 1.23 1.91
CA GLU A 123 0.58 0.90 0.50
C GLU A 123 -0.46 -0.13 0.03
N LEU A 124 -0.46 -0.44 -1.28
CA LEU A 124 -1.40 -1.39 -1.86
C LEU A 124 -1.32 -2.78 -1.21
N GLU A 125 -0.14 -3.26 -0.81
CA GLU A 125 0.02 -4.56 -0.15
C GLU A 125 -0.79 -4.68 1.14
N ASN A 126 -1.05 -3.58 1.86
CA ASN A 126 -1.87 -3.61 3.07
C ASN A 126 -3.31 -4.01 2.80
N TYR A 127 -3.81 -3.81 1.57
CA TYR A 127 -5.14 -4.26 1.17
C TYR A 127 -5.18 -5.77 0.87
N LEU A 128 -4.03 -6.40 0.60
CA LEU A 128 -3.91 -7.84 0.39
C LEU A 128 -3.83 -8.64 1.70
N LEU A 129 -3.61 -7.95 2.83
CA LEU A 129 -3.63 -8.51 4.18
C LEU A 129 -5.06 -8.80 4.68
N ASP A 130 -5.92 -9.35 3.82
CA ASP A 130 -7.28 -9.79 4.15
C ASP A 130 -7.23 -11.22 4.71
N PRO A 131 -7.61 -11.43 5.99
CA PRO A 131 -7.45 -12.74 6.64
C PRO A 131 -8.22 -13.87 5.96
N GLU A 132 -9.39 -13.60 5.38
CA GLU A 132 -10.16 -14.60 4.65
C GLU A 132 -9.46 -15.01 3.35
N ALA A 133 -9.03 -14.05 2.54
CA ALA A 133 -8.27 -14.33 1.33
C ALA A 133 -6.96 -15.06 1.63
N MET A 134 -6.26 -14.66 2.70
CA MET A 134 -5.06 -15.34 3.18
C MET A 134 -5.35 -16.77 3.63
N ALA A 135 -6.47 -17.01 4.33
CA ALA A 135 -6.86 -18.37 4.72
C ALA A 135 -7.18 -19.25 3.50
N GLU A 136 -7.86 -18.72 2.50
CA GLU A 136 -8.15 -19.44 1.24
C GLU A 136 -6.87 -19.77 0.48
N VAL A 137 -5.97 -18.80 0.30
CA VAL A 137 -4.67 -19.04 -0.36
C VAL A 137 -3.84 -20.07 0.42
N ALA A 138 -3.86 -20.01 1.76
CA ALA A 138 -3.15 -20.98 2.59
C ALA A 138 -3.73 -22.39 2.47
N ASN A 139 -5.05 -22.49 2.38
CA ASN A 139 -5.75 -23.75 2.17
C ASN A 139 -5.45 -24.34 0.80
N ASP A 140 -5.43 -23.52 -0.26
CA ASP A 140 -5.08 -23.96 -1.61
C ASP A 140 -3.64 -24.46 -1.68
N ASP A 141 -2.69 -23.71 -1.11
CA ASP A 141 -1.26 -24.06 -1.11
C ASP A 141 -0.97 -25.38 -0.37
N ALA A 142 -1.62 -25.57 0.78
CA ALA A 142 -1.47 -26.79 1.59
C ALA A 142 -2.45 -27.92 1.21
N LEU A 143 -3.27 -27.75 0.16
CA LEU A 143 -4.30 -28.69 -0.27
C LEU A 143 -5.22 -29.14 0.89
N THR A 144 -5.69 -28.19 1.68
CA THR A 144 -6.47 -28.39 2.91
C THR A 144 -7.65 -27.43 2.98
N SER A 145 -8.42 -27.50 4.07
CA SER A 145 -9.49 -26.53 4.41
C SER A 145 -9.47 -26.21 5.91
N SER A 146 -8.29 -26.31 6.52
CA SER A 146 -8.10 -26.18 7.96
C SER A 146 -7.97 -24.73 8.43
N GLN A 147 -7.54 -23.83 7.55
CA GLN A 147 -7.42 -22.41 7.86
C GLN A 147 -8.75 -21.70 7.67
N THR A 148 -9.06 -20.79 8.59
CA THR A 148 -10.24 -19.92 8.53
C THR A 148 -9.79 -18.47 8.61
N GLY A 149 -10.65 -17.53 8.24
CA GLY A 149 -10.33 -16.12 8.41
C GLY A 149 -10.04 -15.77 9.88
N ASP A 150 -10.73 -16.40 10.84
CA ASP A 150 -10.50 -16.13 12.27
C ASP A 150 -9.12 -16.65 12.72
N SER A 151 -8.72 -17.86 12.31
CA SER A 151 -7.37 -18.37 12.62
C SER A 151 -6.27 -17.53 11.97
N MET A 152 -6.55 -16.95 10.79
CA MET A 152 -5.62 -16.06 10.12
C MET A 152 -5.54 -14.68 10.78
N VAL A 153 -6.65 -14.15 11.30
CA VAL A 153 -6.65 -12.95 12.15
C VAL A 153 -5.79 -13.17 13.39
N ASP A 154 -5.96 -14.30 14.08
CA ASP A 154 -5.16 -14.64 15.25
C ASP A 154 -3.66 -14.71 14.92
N THR A 155 -3.32 -15.30 13.77
CA THR A 155 -1.94 -15.35 13.26
C THR A 155 -1.38 -13.95 13.00
N CYS A 156 -2.16 -13.08 12.38
CA CYS A 156 -1.77 -11.69 12.09
C CYS A 156 -1.57 -10.89 13.38
N LEU A 157 -2.51 -11.00 14.33
CA LEU A 157 -2.42 -10.31 15.62
C LEU A 157 -1.29 -10.84 16.51
N ALA A 158 -0.96 -12.14 16.41
CA ALA A 158 0.19 -12.71 17.10
C ALA A 158 1.53 -12.13 16.62
N CYS A 159 1.57 -11.56 15.41
CA CYS A 159 2.74 -10.87 14.86
C CYS A 159 2.66 -9.34 14.99
N ALA A 160 1.56 -8.79 15.55
CA ALA A 160 1.28 -7.36 15.46
C ALA A 160 2.37 -6.50 16.11
N ASP A 161 2.95 -6.93 17.23
CA ASP A 161 3.97 -6.15 17.92
C ASP A 161 5.28 -6.06 17.11
N GLU A 162 5.72 -7.15 16.49
CA GLU A 162 6.87 -7.16 15.59
C GLU A 162 6.64 -6.29 14.36
N LEU A 163 5.41 -6.31 13.82
CA LEU A 163 5.04 -5.48 12.67
C LEU A 163 5.01 -3.99 13.04
N LYS A 164 4.48 -3.64 14.22
CA LYS A 164 4.52 -2.26 14.75
C LYS A 164 5.96 -1.78 14.92
N ASP A 165 6.83 -2.61 15.49
CA ASP A 165 8.26 -2.28 15.68
C ASP A 165 8.94 -2.02 14.32
N LYS A 166 8.66 -2.86 13.33
CA LYS A 166 9.23 -2.73 11.98
C LYS A 166 8.74 -1.47 11.28
N SER A 167 7.44 -1.20 11.31
CA SER A 167 6.85 0.04 10.81
C SER A 167 7.44 1.28 11.47
N ALA A 168 7.58 1.27 12.80
CA ALA A 168 8.20 2.35 13.54
C ALA A 168 9.64 2.58 13.09
N ALA A 169 10.43 1.52 12.89
CA ALA A 169 11.79 1.62 12.38
C ALA A 169 11.84 2.21 10.96
N THR A 170 10.91 1.83 10.09
CA THR A 170 10.74 2.44 8.76
C THR A 170 10.49 3.94 8.87
N VAL A 171 9.56 4.38 9.74
CA VAL A 171 9.27 5.81 9.94
C VAL A 171 10.48 6.56 10.50
N VAL A 172 11.17 6.00 11.50
CA VAL A 172 12.37 6.61 12.10
C VAL A 172 13.45 6.83 11.05
N ALA A 173 13.73 5.82 10.22
CA ALA A 173 14.70 5.94 9.14
C ALA A 173 14.30 7.01 8.11
N LYS A 174 13.04 7.02 7.68
CA LYS A 174 12.54 8.01 6.70
C LYS A 174 12.55 9.43 7.25
N THR A 175 12.21 9.61 8.54
CA THR A 175 12.30 10.92 9.23
C THR A 175 13.73 11.46 9.19
N ALA A 176 14.73 10.58 9.32
CA ALA A 176 16.14 10.92 9.21
C ALA A 176 16.66 10.99 7.77
N ASN A 177 15.79 10.88 6.75
CA ASN A 177 16.14 10.75 5.33
C ASN A 177 17.15 9.62 5.05
N GLN A 178 17.06 8.55 5.83
CA GLN A 178 17.87 7.34 5.69
C GLN A 178 17.10 6.24 4.97
N ARG A 179 17.83 5.20 4.55
CA ARG A 179 17.22 3.99 4.00
C ARG A 179 16.50 3.23 5.11
N SER A 180 15.25 2.86 4.85
CA SER A 180 14.47 2.01 5.74
C SER A 180 15.03 0.58 5.79
N PRO A 181 14.73 -0.19 6.85
CA PRO A 181 15.00 -1.62 6.86
C PRO A 181 14.39 -2.29 5.62
N ASN A 182 15.12 -3.21 5.01
CA ASN A 182 14.57 -3.96 3.87
C ASN A 182 13.31 -4.74 4.29
N PRO A 183 12.34 -4.98 3.39
CA PRO A 183 11.12 -5.74 3.72
C PRO A 183 11.37 -7.14 4.29
N GLY A 184 12.51 -7.78 4.00
CA GLY A 184 12.90 -9.07 4.59
C GLY A 184 13.59 -8.98 5.96
N PHE A 185 13.87 -7.77 6.48
CA PHE A 185 14.57 -7.59 7.75
C PHE A 185 13.76 -8.20 8.88
N GLY A 186 14.40 -9.02 9.71
CA GLY A 186 13.75 -9.67 10.85
C GLY A 186 12.84 -10.83 10.50
N CYS A 187 12.67 -11.18 9.22
CA CYS A 187 11.91 -12.35 8.79
C CYS A 187 12.72 -13.62 9.08
N ASN A 188 12.69 -14.06 10.33
CA ASN A 188 13.33 -15.31 10.75
C ASN A 188 12.30 -16.20 11.47
N PRO A 189 11.88 -17.33 10.86
CA PRO A 189 10.90 -18.23 11.47
C PRO A 189 11.36 -18.82 12.82
N LEU A 190 12.66 -18.73 13.15
CA LEU A 190 13.27 -19.31 14.34
C LEU A 190 13.55 -18.30 15.46
N LYS A 191 13.29 -16.99 15.27
CA LYS A 191 13.55 -15.95 16.29
C LYS A 191 12.28 -15.16 16.58
N ARG A 192 11.82 -15.11 17.84
CA ARG A 192 10.61 -14.35 18.25
C ARG A 192 10.90 -13.12 19.12
N SER A 193 10.07 -12.10 18.92
CA SER A 193 9.83 -10.82 19.63
C SER A 193 11.03 -9.98 20.06
N SER A 194 11.63 -10.24 21.22
CA SER A 194 12.59 -9.32 21.85
C SER A 194 13.88 -9.09 21.04
N GLN A 195 14.33 -10.09 20.28
CA GLN A 195 15.52 -9.99 19.44
C GLN A 195 15.30 -9.05 18.26
N LEU A 196 14.09 -9.01 17.68
CA LEU A 196 13.80 -8.16 16.52
C LEU A 196 13.95 -6.68 16.88
N LYS A 197 13.36 -6.26 18.00
CA LYS A 197 13.48 -4.87 18.46
C LYS A 197 14.94 -4.47 18.67
N ALA A 198 15.75 -5.34 19.29
CA ALA A 198 17.18 -5.10 19.48
C ALA A 198 17.92 -5.01 18.13
N ASP A 199 17.62 -5.89 17.18
CA ASP A 199 18.20 -5.89 15.83
C ASP A 199 17.83 -4.62 15.06
N LEU A 200 16.59 -4.15 15.16
CA LEU A 200 16.12 -2.88 14.58
C LEU A 200 16.84 -1.68 15.20
N VAL A 201 16.99 -1.64 16.53
CA VAL A 201 17.77 -0.59 17.21
C VAL A 201 19.23 -0.62 16.75
N GLY A 202 19.83 -1.81 16.59
CA GLY A 202 21.16 -1.97 16.02
C GLY A 202 21.26 -1.45 14.58
N HIS A 203 20.27 -1.75 13.74
CA HIS A 203 20.19 -1.22 12.38
C HIS A 203 20.12 0.31 12.35
N LEU A 204 19.24 0.92 13.15
CA LEU A 204 19.11 2.37 13.24
C LEU A 204 20.38 3.03 13.82
N THR A 205 21.07 2.35 14.74
CA THR A 205 22.39 2.78 15.25
C THR A 205 23.42 2.83 14.13
N ASN A 206 23.46 1.82 13.26
CA ASN A 206 24.36 1.78 12.10
C ASN A 206 24.07 2.89 11.10
N LEU A 207 22.82 3.35 11.01
CA LEU A 207 22.41 4.53 10.24
C LEU A 207 22.73 5.87 10.94
N ARG A 208 23.40 5.82 12.11
CA ARG A 208 23.77 6.98 12.93
C ARG A 208 22.57 7.81 13.41
N ILE A 209 21.43 7.16 13.62
CA ILE A 209 20.25 7.82 14.17
C ILE A 209 20.47 8.08 15.68
N PRO A 210 20.32 9.32 16.17
CA PRO A 210 20.48 9.62 17.58
C PRO A 210 19.43 8.90 18.44
N ASN A 211 19.86 8.31 19.55
CA ASN A 211 19.00 7.62 20.52
C ASN A 211 17.98 6.67 19.85
N PRO A 212 18.45 5.65 19.10
CA PRO A 212 17.60 4.86 18.21
C PRO A 212 16.51 4.07 18.95
N GLY A 213 16.78 3.60 20.18
CA GLY A 213 15.77 2.95 21.03
C GLY A 213 14.60 3.89 21.37
N PRO A 214 14.85 5.03 22.05
CA PRO A 214 13.81 6.02 22.32
C PRO A 214 13.10 6.55 21.06
N ALA A 215 13.81 6.73 19.94
CA ALA A 215 13.20 7.14 18.68
C ALA A 215 12.22 6.09 18.15
N LEU A 216 12.60 4.81 18.20
CA LEU A 216 11.75 3.69 17.83
C LEU A 216 10.50 3.63 18.72
N ASP A 217 10.67 3.68 20.04
CA ASP A 217 9.56 3.64 21.00
C ASP A 217 8.57 4.78 20.78
N LYS A 218 9.08 5.98 20.47
CA LYS A 218 8.25 7.15 20.17
C LYS A 218 7.38 6.94 18.92
N GLU A 219 7.94 6.45 17.82
CA GLU A 219 7.16 6.24 16.60
C GLU A 219 6.22 5.03 16.74
N ARG A 220 6.65 3.97 17.44
CA ARG A 220 5.79 2.83 17.80
C ARG A 220 4.56 3.27 18.59
N ALA A 221 4.73 4.19 19.55
CA ALA A 221 3.62 4.71 20.35
C ALA A 221 2.57 5.46 19.52
N LYS A 222 2.92 6.00 18.35
CA LYS A 222 1.96 6.64 17.42
C LYS A 222 1.19 5.63 16.57
N ILE A 223 1.67 4.40 16.44
CA ILE A 223 0.97 3.32 15.74
C ILE A 223 -0.08 2.69 16.66
N GLU A 224 0.14 2.65 17.98
CA GLU A 224 -0.79 2.03 18.95
C GLU A 224 -2.25 2.49 18.87
N PRO A 225 -2.57 3.79 18.69
CA PRO A 225 -3.94 4.25 18.53
C PRO A 225 -4.71 3.56 17.38
N PHE A 226 -4.01 3.13 16.32
CA PHE A 226 -4.61 2.40 15.22
C PHE A 226 -5.09 0.99 15.62
N ASP A 227 -4.50 0.33 16.62
CA ASP A 227 -4.90 -1.02 17.04
C ASP A 227 -6.32 -1.07 17.61
N ARG A 228 -6.72 -0.04 18.37
CA ARG A 228 -7.98 -0.01 19.13
C ARG A 228 -8.23 -1.32 19.91
N PRO A 229 -7.47 -1.59 20.98
CA PRO A 229 -7.48 -2.90 21.67
C PRO A 229 -8.85 -3.40 22.17
N SER A 230 -9.82 -2.51 22.37
CA SER A 230 -11.18 -2.85 22.78
C SER A 230 -12.10 -3.28 21.63
N ALA A 231 -11.67 -3.20 20.37
CA ALA A 231 -12.42 -3.61 19.20
C ALA A 231 -12.33 -5.13 18.97
N SER A 232 -13.14 -5.67 18.06
CA SER A 232 -13.05 -7.09 17.69
C SER A 232 -11.71 -7.40 17.02
N PRO A 233 -11.17 -8.64 17.11
CA PRO A 233 -9.88 -9.00 16.48
C PRO A 233 -9.77 -8.59 15.00
N ARG A 234 -10.85 -8.77 14.25
CA ARG A 234 -10.94 -8.36 12.84
C ARG A 234 -10.82 -6.86 12.65
N GLN A 235 -11.55 -6.08 13.45
CA GLN A 235 -11.47 -4.62 13.41
C GLN A 235 -10.10 -4.11 13.84
N ARG A 236 -9.49 -4.74 14.85
CA ARG A 236 -8.12 -4.43 15.28
C ARG A 236 -7.13 -4.60 14.14
N TRP A 237 -7.14 -5.76 13.49
CA TRP A 237 -6.26 -6.02 12.34
C TRP A 237 -6.53 -5.06 11.19
N GLU A 238 -7.79 -4.88 10.81
CA GLU A 238 -8.22 -3.99 9.75
C GLU A 238 -7.73 -2.55 9.99
N ARG A 239 -7.84 -2.04 11.22
CA ARG A 239 -7.34 -0.71 11.58
C ARG A 239 -5.81 -0.65 11.63
N LEU A 240 -5.13 -1.67 12.16
CA LEU A 240 -3.66 -1.73 12.14
C LEU A 240 -3.10 -1.67 10.72
N THR A 241 -3.72 -2.35 9.76
CA THR A 241 -3.24 -2.35 8.37
C THR A 241 -3.19 -0.96 7.74
N ARG A 242 -3.81 0.09 8.32
CA ARG A 242 -3.60 1.46 7.85
C ARG A 242 -2.14 1.88 7.98
N MET A 243 -1.48 1.47 9.06
CA MET A 243 -0.19 1.99 9.51
C MET A 243 0.92 0.96 9.68
N LEU A 244 0.69 -0.26 9.20
CA LEU A 244 1.76 -1.23 9.00
C LEU A 244 2.48 -0.99 7.67
N ASP A 245 3.79 -1.22 7.61
CA ASP A 245 4.58 -1.28 6.38
C ASP A 245 4.14 -2.57 5.67
N GLY A 246 3.37 -2.44 4.59
CA GLY A 246 2.63 -3.52 3.95
C GLY A 246 3.51 -4.59 3.33
N LYS A 247 4.57 -4.18 2.62
CA LYS A 247 5.61 -5.04 2.04
C LYS A 247 6.34 -5.78 3.14
N ALA A 248 6.73 -5.08 4.20
CA ALA A 248 7.33 -5.69 5.37
C ALA A 248 6.41 -6.69 6.06
N ALA A 249 5.13 -6.35 6.22
CA ALA A 249 4.13 -7.17 6.90
C ALA A 249 3.80 -8.42 6.10
N LEU A 250 3.53 -8.28 4.81
CA LEU A 250 3.28 -9.39 3.91
C LEU A 250 4.47 -10.35 3.87
N LYS A 251 5.70 -9.81 3.76
CA LYS A 251 6.93 -10.63 3.81
C LYS A 251 7.11 -11.32 5.16
N TYR A 252 6.82 -10.63 6.27
CA TYR A 252 6.97 -11.21 7.61
C TYR A 252 5.98 -12.33 7.86
N LEU A 253 4.69 -12.14 7.56
CA LEU A 253 3.65 -13.15 7.69
C LEU A 253 3.94 -14.37 6.80
N SER A 254 4.50 -14.14 5.61
CA SER A 254 4.96 -15.19 4.71
C SER A 254 6.11 -16.03 5.25
N HIS A 255 6.86 -15.53 6.24
CA HIS A 255 7.94 -16.27 6.91
C HIS A 255 7.53 -16.79 8.29
N ALA A 256 6.51 -16.20 8.91
CA ALA A 256 5.94 -16.69 10.16
C ALA A 256 5.09 -17.95 9.96
N GLY A 257 4.46 -18.09 8.79
CA GLY A 257 3.69 -19.26 8.39
C GLY A 257 4.36 -20.10 7.28
N PRO A 258 3.73 -21.22 6.87
CA PRO A 258 4.24 -22.08 5.81
C PRO A 258 4.00 -21.51 4.39
N VAL A 259 3.14 -20.50 4.24
CA VAL A 259 2.67 -19.99 2.96
C VAL A 259 3.39 -18.71 2.59
N ARG A 260 3.87 -18.60 1.34
CA ARG A 260 4.55 -17.41 0.81
C ARG A 260 3.57 -16.36 0.27
N PHE A 261 2.79 -15.73 1.14
CA PHE A 261 1.79 -14.72 0.73
C PHE A 261 2.36 -13.59 -0.14
N ASP A 262 3.61 -13.20 0.07
CA ASP A 262 4.29 -12.17 -0.72
C ASP A 262 4.54 -12.58 -2.18
N GLU A 263 4.61 -13.88 -2.46
CA GLU A 263 4.70 -14.46 -3.81
C GLU A 263 3.31 -14.74 -4.41
N HIS A 264 2.25 -14.70 -3.59
CA HIS A 264 0.86 -15.00 -3.98
C HIS A 264 -0.04 -13.75 -4.05
N ARG A 265 0.52 -12.55 -4.22
CA ARG A 265 -0.23 -11.27 -4.30
C ARG A 265 -1.41 -11.31 -5.28
N GLY A 266 -1.18 -11.84 -6.49
CA GLY A 266 -2.22 -11.98 -7.50
C GLY A 266 -3.35 -12.94 -7.11
N PHE A 267 -3.04 -14.01 -6.35
CA PHE A 267 -4.04 -14.93 -5.81
C PHE A 267 -4.84 -14.29 -4.67
N LEU A 268 -4.18 -13.57 -3.76
CA LEU A 268 -4.85 -12.80 -2.70
C LEU A 268 -5.83 -11.79 -3.31
N ALA A 269 -5.37 -10.99 -4.28
CA ALA A 269 -6.20 -10.02 -4.98
C ALA A 269 -7.41 -10.68 -5.67
N ARG A 270 -7.20 -11.84 -6.28
CA ARG A 270 -8.27 -12.64 -6.89
C ARG A 270 -9.30 -13.11 -5.86
N ARG A 271 -8.87 -13.70 -4.74
CA ARG A 271 -9.78 -14.18 -3.68
C ARG A 271 -10.61 -13.03 -3.09
N ILE A 272 -9.99 -11.88 -2.86
CA ILE A 272 -10.69 -10.65 -2.42
C ILE A 272 -11.80 -10.25 -3.42
N ARG A 273 -11.53 -10.29 -4.73
CA ARG A 273 -12.54 -9.98 -5.76
C ARG A 273 -13.65 -11.01 -5.81
N GLU A 274 -13.32 -12.30 -5.81
CA GLU A 274 -14.28 -13.41 -5.86
C GLU A 274 -15.23 -13.38 -4.65
N ALA A 275 -14.74 -12.98 -3.49
CA ALA A 275 -15.54 -12.77 -2.28
C ALA A 275 -16.37 -11.46 -2.29
N GLY A 276 -16.27 -10.63 -3.33
CA GLY A 276 -16.95 -9.32 -3.40
C GLY A 276 -16.35 -8.24 -2.49
N LYS A 277 -15.17 -8.49 -1.92
CA LYS A 277 -14.53 -7.69 -0.86
C LYS A 277 -13.49 -6.68 -1.36
N VAL A 278 -13.51 -6.32 -2.65
CA VAL A 278 -12.64 -5.23 -3.15
C VAL A 278 -12.81 -3.99 -2.24
N PRO A 279 -11.71 -3.40 -1.74
CA PRO A 279 -11.77 -2.34 -0.74
C PRO A 279 -12.69 -1.19 -1.12
N SER A 280 -13.59 -0.82 -0.21
CA SER A 280 -14.67 0.13 -0.50
C SER A 280 -14.16 1.55 -0.79
N ASP A 281 -13.05 1.95 -0.18
CA ASP A 281 -12.39 3.23 -0.40
C ASP A 281 -11.81 3.32 -1.82
N ILE A 282 -11.12 2.27 -2.29
CA ILE A 282 -10.62 2.19 -3.67
C ILE A 282 -11.79 2.17 -4.65
N ARG A 283 -12.82 1.34 -4.41
CA ARG A 283 -14.01 1.29 -5.27
C ARG A 283 -14.68 2.65 -5.40
N LYS A 284 -14.85 3.37 -4.28
CA LYS A 284 -15.43 4.71 -4.27
C LYS A 284 -14.57 5.70 -5.06
N GLN A 285 -13.25 5.64 -4.92
CA GLN A 285 -12.33 6.52 -5.68
C GLN A 285 -12.43 6.27 -7.19
N ILE A 286 -12.49 5.01 -7.63
CA ILE A 286 -12.67 4.67 -9.05
C ILE A 286 -14.02 5.15 -9.58
N GLU A 287 -15.10 4.98 -8.83
CA GLU A 287 -16.42 5.50 -9.21
C GLU A 287 -16.43 7.04 -9.28
N ASP A 288 -15.80 7.73 -8.33
CA ASP A 288 -15.67 9.19 -8.38
C ASP A 288 -14.91 9.65 -9.64
N PHE A 289 -13.86 8.92 -10.05
CA PHE A 289 -13.11 9.21 -11.28
C PHE A 289 -13.96 9.00 -12.53
N LYS A 290 -14.76 7.92 -12.58
CA LYS A 290 -15.70 7.65 -13.68
C LYS A 290 -16.72 8.77 -13.83
N LEU A 291 -17.30 9.23 -12.71
CA LEU A 291 -18.29 10.31 -12.71
C LEU A 291 -17.66 11.64 -13.14
N ALA A 292 -16.44 11.94 -12.70
CA ALA A 292 -15.74 13.17 -13.05
C ALA A 292 -15.21 13.21 -14.51
N ALA A 293 -15.17 12.06 -15.19
CA ALA A 293 -14.72 11.95 -16.59
C ALA A 293 -15.84 12.05 -17.63
N ARG A 294 -17.11 12.10 -17.19
CA ARG A 294 -18.30 12.29 -18.03
C ARG A 294 -18.61 13.77 -18.22
#